data_AF-A0A7S1X2L5-F1
#
_entry.id   AF-A0A7S1X2L5-F1
#
_cell.length_a   1.000
_cell.length_b   1.000
_cell.length_c   1.000
_cell.angle_alpha   90.00
_cell.angle_beta   90.00
_cell.angle_gamma   90.00
#
_symmetry.space_group_name_H-M   'P 1'
#
loop_
_entity.id
_entity.type
_entity.pdbx_description
1 polymer ?
#
loop_
_entity_poly.entity_id
_entity_poly.type
_entity_poly.pdbx_seq_one_letter_code
_entity_poly.pdbx_strand_id
1 'polypeptide(L)'
;PTAPRAPFRKYIMEHEAPSAEDEDIGSSGPELHVVGLTESYHGDTLGCMDLSAPSPFNGRMQTPWYRPRGLFLYPATVGMKDGLWNVSPPDAYGLSPDELETEFEQLSDLFCAERRRDDRLAAEYRRYIAKALDGHHKKLGACVMEP
;
A
#
# COMPACT_ATOMS: atom_id res chain seq x y z
N PRO A 1 12.24 -12.38 12.27
CA PRO A 1 11.75 -10.97 12.19
C PRO A 1 12.66 -10.13 11.29
N THR A 2 12.51 -10.29 9.96
CA THR A 2 13.46 -9.79 8.94
C THR A 2 12.81 -9.01 7.80
N ALA A 3 11.47 -9.02 7.68
CA ALA A 3 10.76 -8.61 6.47
C ALA A 3 11.04 -7.16 5.99
N PRO A 4 10.97 -6.10 6.83
CA PRO A 4 11.21 -4.74 6.33
C PRO A 4 12.69 -4.37 6.14
N ARG A 5 13.63 -5.13 6.73
CA ARG A 5 15.05 -4.71 6.76
C ARG A 5 15.71 -4.75 5.38
N ALA A 6 15.42 -5.79 4.59
CA ALA A 6 16.03 -5.96 3.28
C ALA A 6 15.61 -4.88 2.26
N PRO A 7 14.31 -4.59 2.04
CA PRO A 7 13.90 -3.57 1.08
C PRO A 7 14.36 -2.16 1.49
N PHE A 8 14.30 -1.81 2.77
CA PHE A 8 14.80 -0.51 3.24
C PHE A 8 16.32 -0.36 3.09
N ARG A 9 17.09 -1.42 3.38
CA ARG A 9 18.54 -1.39 3.15
C ARG A 9 18.88 -1.16 1.68
N LYS A 10 18.16 -1.82 0.78
CA LYS A 10 18.32 -1.63 -0.67
C LYS A 10 17.99 -0.18 -1.07
N TYR A 11 16.85 0.35 -0.61
CA TYR A 11 16.45 1.73 -0.89
C TYR A 11 17.53 2.73 -0.48
N ILE A 12 18.06 2.60 0.75
CA ILE A 12 19.13 3.46 1.27
C ILE A 12 20.37 3.38 0.38
N MET A 13 20.82 2.17 0.03
CA MET A 13 22.00 2.00 -0.86
C MET A 13 21.84 2.64 -2.24
N GLU A 14 20.60 2.73 -2.75
CA GLU A 14 20.31 3.27 -4.08
C GLU A 14 20.07 4.79 -4.07
N HIS A 15 19.56 5.35 -2.98
CA HIS A 15 19.03 6.72 -2.94
C HIS A 15 19.66 7.63 -1.89
N GLU A 16 20.33 7.06 -0.88
CA GLU A 16 21.07 7.82 0.14
C GLU A 16 22.57 7.57 -0.08
N ALA A 17 23.36 8.64 -0.23
CA ALA A 17 24.81 8.48 -0.26
C ALA A 17 25.27 7.95 1.10
N PRO A 18 26.15 6.91 1.16
CA PRO A 18 26.71 6.48 2.43
C PRO A 18 27.53 7.63 3.01
N SER A 19 27.04 8.22 4.10
CA SER A 19 27.80 9.26 4.80
C SER A 19 28.75 8.57 5.79
N ALA A 20 29.96 9.09 5.93
CA ALA A 20 30.97 8.52 6.85
C ALA A 20 30.55 8.60 8.33
N GLU A 21 29.41 9.22 8.63
CA GLU A 21 28.81 9.35 9.97
C GLU A 21 27.82 8.21 10.30
N ASP A 22 27.47 7.36 9.33
CA ASP A 22 26.51 6.26 9.50
C ASP A 22 27.10 5.00 10.18
N GLU A 23 28.37 5.05 10.61
CA GLU A 23 28.99 3.99 11.43
C GLU A 23 28.63 4.10 12.93
N ASP A 24 27.98 5.19 13.36
CA ASP A 24 27.48 5.29 14.72
C ASP A 24 26.15 4.52 14.86
N ILE A 25 26.13 3.53 15.77
CA ILE A 25 24.98 2.67 16.09
C ILE A 25 23.77 3.50 16.62
N GLY A 26 23.94 4.81 16.83
CA GLY A 26 22.91 5.77 17.23
C GLY A 26 22.49 6.83 16.18
N SER A 27 23.12 6.91 15.01
CA SER A 27 22.70 7.84 13.94
C SER A 27 21.36 7.36 13.36
N SER A 28 20.26 8.09 13.63
CA SER A 28 18.96 7.75 13.05
C SER A 28 18.97 8.14 11.58
N GLY A 29 19.29 7.18 10.71
CA GLY A 29 19.05 7.31 9.27
C GLY A 29 17.62 7.80 8.97
N PRO A 30 17.35 8.26 7.74
CA PRO A 30 16.07 8.86 7.40
C PRO A 30 14.91 7.93 7.76
N GLU A 31 13.86 8.49 8.37
CA GLU A 31 12.66 7.73 8.67
C GLU A 31 11.98 7.31 7.36
N LEU A 32 12.01 6.01 7.08
CA LEU A 32 11.39 5.39 5.92
C LEU A 32 9.99 4.87 6.25
N HIS A 33 9.09 5.07 5.29
CA HIS A 33 7.73 4.58 5.30
C HIS A 33 7.52 3.53 4.20
N VAL A 34 6.49 2.71 4.35
CA VAL A 34 6.00 1.83 3.27
C VAL A 34 4.83 2.45 2.54
N VAL A 35 4.63 2.05 1.28
CA VAL A 35 3.30 2.06 0.68
C VAL A 35 2.66 0.71 0.97
N GLY A 36 1.47 0.73 1.55
CA GLY A 36 0.69 -0.47 1.84
C GLY A 36 -0.79 -0.27 1.50
N LEU A 37 -1.59 -1.30 1.73
CA LEU A 37 -3.04 -1.25 1.58
C LEU A 37 -3.69 -1.18 2.96
N THR A 38 -4.83 -0.50 3.07
CA THR A 38 -5.68 -0.64 4.26
C THR A 38 -6.21 -2.07 4.33
N GLU A 39 -6.50 -2.56 5.55
CA GLU A 39 -6.96 -3.94 5.81
C GLU A 39 -5.95 -5.05 5.45
N SER A 40 -4.70 -4.73 5.10
CA SER A 40 -3.64 -5.73 4.91
C SER A 40 -3.06 -6.21 6.25
N TYR A 41 -2.72 -7.49 6.32
CA TYR A 41 -2.17 -8.19 7.46
C TYR A 41 -0.80 -8.82 7.15
N HIS A 42 0.23 -8.42 7.90
CA HIS A 42 1.59 -8.93 7.72
C HIS A 42 2.18 -9.59 8.99
N GLY A 43 1.35 -9.83 10.01
CA GLY A 43 1.73 -10.50 11.26
C GLY A 43 1.68 -9.62 12.51
N ASP A 44 1.70 -10.26 13.68
CA ASP A 44 1.49 -9.59 14.99
C ASP A 44 2.76 -9.12 15.69
N THR A 45 3.93 -9.29 15.06
CA THR A 45 5.16 -8.72 15.64
C THR A 45 5.20 -7.21 15.42
N LEU A 46 5.73 -6.43 16.37
CA LEU A 46 5.74 -4.96 16.31
C LEU A 46 6.27 -4.41 14.97
N GLY A 47 7.34 -5.02 14.43
CA GLY A 47 7.90 -4.60 13.15
C GLY A 47 7.04 -4.91 11.93
N CYS A 48 6.09 -5.85 12.03
CA CYS A 48 5.07 -6.08 11.01
C CYS A 48 3.88 -5.12 11.21
N MET A 49 3.45 -4.93 12.46
CA MET A 49 2.36 -4.01 12.80
C MET A 49 2.65 -2.59 12.32
N ASP A 50 3.87 -2.08 12.51
CA ASP A 50 4.30 -0.76 12.02
C ASP A 50 4.14 -0.60 10.48
N LEU A 51 4.04 -1.70 9.73
CA LEU A 51 3.84 -1.73 8.27
C LEU A 51 2.36 -1.95 7.87
N SER A 52 1.45 -1.99 8.84
CA SER A 52 0.01 -2.16 8.63
C SER A 52 -0.75 -0.90 9.03
N ALA A 53 -1.87 -0.66 8.34
CA ALA A 53 -2.72 0.50 8.59
C ALA A 53 -3.29 0.52 10.02
N PRO A 54 -3.53 1.70 10.61
CA PRO A 54 -4.18 1.80 11.92
C PRO A 54 -5.55 1.13 11.91
N SER A 55 -5.81 0.30 12.92
CA SER A 55 -7.06 -0.42 13.09
C SER A 55 -7.40 -0.60 14.59
N PRO A 56 -8.61 -1.05 14.93
CA PRO A 56 -8.93 -1.43 16.31
C PRO A 56 -8.00 -2.51 16.89
N PHE A 57 -7.31 -3.28 16.03
CA PHE A 57 -6.48 -4.44 16.39
C PHE A 57 -5.03 -4.10 16.71
N ASN A 58 -4.50 -2.97 16.24
CA ASN A 58 -3.13 -2.53 16.52
C ASN A 58 -3.05 -1.22 17.32
N GLY A 59 -4.20 -0.71 17.77
CA GLY A 59 -4.27 0.51 18.57
C GLY A 59 -3.52 0.42 19.90
N ARG A 60 -3.33 1.59 20.53
CA ARG A 60 -2.53 1.76 21.76
C ARG A 60 -2.92 0.84 22.91
N MET A 61 -4.19 0.42 22.98
CA MET A 61 -4.66 -0.52 24.01
C MET A 61 -4.16 -1.95 23.81
N GLN A 62 -3.88 -2.37 22.56
CA GLN A 62 -3.35 -3.69 22.24
C GLN A 62 -1.83 -3.66 22.13
N THR A 63 -1.27 -2.61 21.50
CA THR A 63 0.17 -2.48 21.28
C THR A 63 0.61 -1.03 21.53
N PRO A 64 1.01 -0.67 22.78
CA PRO A 64 1.34 0.71 23.15
C PRO A 64 2.50 1.34 22.35
N TRP A 65 3.34 0.51 21.73
CA TRP A 65 4.49 0.93 20.93
C TRP A 65 4.23 0.98 19.43
N TYR A 66 3.04 0.58 18.98
CA TYR A 66 2.67 0.64 17.57
C TYR A 66 2.78 2.07 17.06
N ARG A 67 3.50 2.24 15.95
CA ARG A 67 3.57 3.50 15.21
C ARG A 67 3.39 3.19 13.73
N PRO A 68 2.30 3.63 13.09
CA PRO A 68 2.13 3.42 11.66
C PRO A 68 3.26 4.11 10.88
N ARG A 69 4.02 3.35 10.11
CA ARG A 69 5.12 3.81 9.26
C ARG A 69 4.78 3.58 7.80
N GLY A 70 3.69 4.19 7.33
CA GLY A 70 3.27 4.00 5.95
C GLY A 70 2.27 5.02 5.44
N LEU A 71 2.21 5.06 4.11
CA LEU A 71 1.06 5.52 3.33
C LEU A 71 0.18 4.29 3.04
N PHE A 72 -1.03 4.27 3.58
CA PHE A 72 -1.96 3.16 3.40
C PHE A 72 -3.09 3.54 2.46
N LEU A 73 -3.11 2.90 1.30
CA LEU A 73 -4.09 3.16 0.25
C LEU A 73 -5.32 2.27 0.44
N TYR A 74 -6.51 2.81 0.25
CA TYR A 74 -7.71 1.98 0.12
C TYR A 74 -7.68 1.20 -1.21
N PRO A 75 -7.70 -0.15 -1.18
CA PRO A 75 -7.76 -0.96 -2.38
C PRO A 75 -9.19 -0.98 -2.94
N ALA A 76 -9.31 -1.13 -4.26
CA ALA A 76 -10.54 -1.65 -4.84
C ALA A 76 -10.70 -3.12 -4.48
N THR A 77 -11.93 -3.56 -4.23
CA THR A 77 -12.23 -4.97 -3.93
C THR A 77 -12.94 -5.61 -5.10
N VAL A 78 -12.85 -6.94 -5.18
CA VAL A 78 -13.56 -7.73 -6.17
C VAL A 78 -14.45 -8.72 -5.44
N GLY A 79 -15.71 -8.80 -5.84
CA GLY A 79 -16.66 -9.79 -5.35
C GLY A 79 -17.50 -10.35 -6.47
N MET A 80 -18.10 -11.52 -6.27
CA MET A 80 -19.07 -12.10 -7.19
C MET A 80 -20.48 -11.88 -6.65
N LYS A 81 -21.37 -11.34 -7.50
CA LYS A 81 -22.77 -11.07 -7.19
C LYS A 81 -23.62 -11.39 -8.41
N ASP A 82 -24.69 -12.16 -8.23
CA ASP A 82 -25.64 -12.53 -9.28
C ASP A 82 -24.98 -13.14 -10.54
N GLY A 83 -23.89 -13.89 -10.35
CA GLY A 83 -23.13 -14.52 -11.43
C GLY A 83 -22.14 -13.62 -12.16
N LEU A 84 -22.04 -12.34 -11.78
CA LEU A 84 -21.10 -11.37 -12.33
C LEU A 84 -20.01 -11.02 -11.31
N TRP A 85 -18.78 -10.82 -11.80
CA TRP A 85 -17.68 -10.29 -11.04
C TRP A 85 -17.75 -8.77 -11.02
N ASN A 86 -17.74 -8.19 -9.82
CA ASN A 86 -17.93 -6.77 -9.57
C ASN A 86 -16.68 -6.20 -8.92
N VAL A 87 -16.13 -5.15 -9.52
CA VAL A 87 -15.06 -4.33 -8.92
C VAL A 87 -15.71 -3.19 -8.15
N SER A 88 -15.38 -3.04 -6.87
CA SER A 88 -15.83 -1.95 -6.02
C SER A 88 -14.66 -1.04 -5.67
N PRO A 89 -14.48 0.10 -6.39
CA PRO A 89 -13.54 1.13 -5.97
C PRO A 89 -13.98 1.74 -4.63
N PRO A 90 -13.05 2.13 -3.75
CA PRO A 90 -13.41 2.80 -2.51
C PRO A 90 -13.80 4.26 -2.78
N ASP A 91 -14.64 4.84 -1.90
CA ASP A 91 -15.12 6.23 -2.00
C ASP A 91 -13.97 7.26 -2.13
N ALA A 92 -12.80 6.93 -1.58
CA ALA A 92 -11.59 7.74 -1.64
C ALA A 92 -11.15 8.09 -3.07
N TYR A 93 -11.61 7.34 -4.08
CA TYR A 93 -11.27 7.59 -5.48
C TYR A 93 -12.12 8.75 -6.06
N GLY A 94 -13.22 9.12 -5.40
CA GLY A 94 -14.11 10.19 -5.84
C GLY A 94 -14.77 9.90 -7.19
N LEU A 95 -15.10 8.63 -7.44
CA LEU A 95 -15.66 8.13 -8.69
C LEU A 95 -17.18 8.10 -8.61
N SER A 96 -17.84 8.47 -9.70
CA SER A 96 -19.26 8.15 -9.89
C SER A 96 -19.38 6.68 -10.33
N PRO A 97 -20.22 5.85 -9.68
CA PRO A 97 -20.45 4.46 -10.06
C PRO A 97 -20.89 4.30 -11.52
N ASP A 98 -21.62 5.28 -12.06
CA ASP A 98 -22.25 5.20 -13.38
C ASP A 98 -21.28 5.39 -14.56
N GLU A 99 -20.00 5.64 -14.28
CA GLU A 99 -19.02 6.04 -15.30
C GLU A 99 -17.95 4.99 -15.61
N LEU A 100 -17.92 3.87 -14.89
CA LEU A 100 -16.86 2.86 -14.99
C LEU A 100 -17.42 1.48 -15.28
N GLU A 101 -16.75 0.76 -16.18
CA GLU A 101 -16.99 -0.66 -16.38
C GLU A 101 -16.41 -1.43 -15.18
N THR A 102 -17.30 -1.87 -14.29
CA THR A 102 -16.93 -2.60 -13.07
C THR A 102 -17.48 -4.01 -13.03
N GLU A 103 -18.27 -4.43 -14.01
CA GLU A 103 -18.90 -5.74 -14.09
C GLU A 103 -18.25 -6.60 -15.17
N PHE A 104 -17.95 -7.86 -14.84
CA PHE A 104 -17.28 -8.82 -15.73
C PHE A 104 -17.97 -10.18 -15.64
N GLU A 105 -18.18 -10.82 -16.79
CA GLU A 105 -18.75 -12.17 -16.83
C GLU A 105 -17.76 -13.23 -16.34
N GLN A 106 -16.48 -13.08 -16.67
CA GLN A 106 -15.43 -14.03 -16.32
C GLN A 106 -14.34 -13.41 -15.47
N LEU A 107 -13.86 -14.17 -14.48
CA LEU A 107 -12.75 -13.77 -13.65
C LEU A 107 -11.46 -13.53 -14.47
N SER A 108 -11.28 -14.30 -15.54
CA SER A 108 -10.16 -14.15 -16.49
C SER A 108 -10.13 -12.78 -17.17
N ASP A 109 -11.28 -12.17 -17.46
CA ASP A 109 -11.34 -10.84 -18.07
C ASP A 109 -10.88 -9.76 -17.08
N LEU A 110 -11.16 -9.94 -15.80
CA LEU A 110 -10.67 -9.07 -14.72
C LEU A 110 -9.15 -9.19 -14.52
N PHE A 111 -8.58 -10.39 -14.62
CA PHE A 111 -7.14 -10.63 -14.47
C PHE A 111 -6.34 -10.49 -15.78
N CYS A 112 -6.97 -10.11 -16.89
CA CYS A 112 -6.29 -9.90 -18.16
C CYS A 112 -5.52 -8.57 -18.18
N ALA A 113 -4.32 -8.55 -17.59
CA ALA A 113 -3.53 -7.34 -17.40
C ALA A 113 -3.30 -6.52 -18.69
N GLU A 114 -3.19 -7.18 -19.83
CA GLU A 114 -3.02 -6.53 -21.14
C GLU A 114 -4.24 -5.71 -21.54
N ARG A 115 -5.45 -6.27 -21.37
CA ARG A 115 -6.71 -5.57 -21.65
C ARG A 115 -6.99 -4.48 -20.62
N ARG A 116 -6.69 -4.74 -19.35
CA ARG A 116 -7.01 -3.84 -18.24
C ARG A 116 -6.04 -2.67 -18.10
N ARG A 117 -4.83 -2.76 -18.66
CA ARG A 117 -3.79 -1.72 -18.50
C ARG A 117 -4.24 -0.33 -18.93
N ASP A 118 -4.98 -0.26 -20.03
CA ASP A 118 -5.32 1.01 -20.69
C ASP A 118 -6.81 1.36 -20.54
N ASP A 119 -7.54 0.64 -19.69
CA ASP A 119 -8.93 0.96 -19.41
C ASP A 119 -9.07 2.22 -18.53
N ARG A 120 -10.30 2.75 -18.49
CA ARG A 120 -10.62 3.94 -17.71
C ARG A 120 -10.38 3.72 -16.20
N LEU A 121 -10.62 2.51 -15.70
CA LEU A 121 -10.44 2.17 -14.29
C LEU A 121 -8.97 2.24 -13.86
N ALA A 122 -8.05 1.76 -14.71
CA ALA A 122 -6.61 1.84 -14.51
C ALA A 122 -6.12 3.28 -14.57
N ALA A 123 -6.70 4.14 -15.41
CA ALA A 123 -6.42 5.58 -15.38
C ALA A 123 -6.82 6.21 -14.04
N GLU A 124 -7.97 5.82 -13.48
CA GLU A 124 -8.42 6.27 -12.17
C GLU A 124 -7.55 5.75 -11.01
N TYR A 125 -7.11 4.48 -11.07
CA TYR A 125 -6.16 3.93 -10.12
C TYR A 125 -4.85 4.71 -10.13
N ARG A 126 -4.30 5.00 -11.32
CA ARG A 126 -3.08 5.83 -11.46
C ARG A 126 -3.27 7.22 -10.86
N ARG A 127 -4.41 7.87 -11.16
CA ARG A 127 -4.73 9.20 -10.63
C ARG A 127 -4.78 9.20 -9.11
N TYR A 128 -5.48 8.23 -8.51
CA TYR A 128 -5.59 8.08 -7.07
C TYR A 128 -4.23 7.80 -6.41
N ILE A 129 -3.48 6.83 -6.94
CA ILE A 129 -2.15 6.47 -6.42
C ILE A 129 -1.20 7.67 -6.51
N ALA A 130 -1.11 8.34 -7.66
CA ALA A 130 -0.25 9.50 -7.83
C ALA A 130 -0.58 10.61 -6.84
N LYS A 131 -1.88 10.95 -6.70
CA LYS A 131 -2.33 11.95 -5.73
C LYS A 131 -1.95 11.59 -4.28
N ALA A 132 -2.07 10.32 -3.91
CA ALA A 132 -1.71 9.85 -2.57
C ALA A 132 -0.20 9.89 -2.32
N LEU A 133 0.61 9.53 -3.33
CA LEU A 133 2.07 9.62 -3.28
C LEU A 133 2.53 11.08 -3.16
N ASP A 134 1.99 11.98 -3.99
CA ASP A 134 2.33 13.41 -3.97
C ASP A 134 1.94 14.09 -2.64
N GLY A 135 0.88 13.61 -1.99
CA GLY A 135 0.43 14.10 -0.68
C GLY A 135 1.26 13.58 0.49
N HIS A 136 2.17 12.62 0.30
CA HIS A 136 2.96 12.01 1.36
C HIS A 136 4.35 12.62 1.47
N HIS A 137 4.68 13.20 2.62
CA HIS A 137 5.92 13.96 2.82
C HIS A 137 7.11 13.14 3.36
N LYS A 138 6.87 11.89 3.78
CA LYS A 138 7.94 10.99 4.27
C LYS A 138 8.49 10.16 3.12
N LYS A 139 9.76 9.75 3.22
CA LYS A 139 10.40 8.93 2.19
C LYS A 139 9.77 7.53 2.17
N LEU A 140 9.30 7.11 1.01
CA LEU A 140 8.72 5.78 0.79
C LEU A 140 9.81 4.82 0.30
N GLY A 141 10.18 3.87 1.16
CA GLY A 141 11.31 2.97 0.92
C GLY A 141 10.93 1.56 0.46
N ALA A 142 9.65 1.19 0.53
CA ALA A 142 9.17 -0.11 0.11
C ALA A 142 7.67 -0.10 -0.23
N CYS A 143 7.23 -1.07 -1.02
CA CYS A 143 5.82 -1.40 -1.23
C CYS A 143 5.54 -2.77 -0.59
N VAL A 144 4.48 -2.88 0.20
CA VAL A 144 4.06 -4.13 0.86
C VAL A 144 2.62 -4.43 0.46
N MET A 145 2.38 -5.64 -0.04
CA MET A 145 1.07 -6.08 -0.53
C MET A 145 0.84 -7.57 -0.27
N GLU A 146 -0.44 -7.95 -0.21
CA GLU A 146 -0.91 -9.33 -0.28
C GLU A 146 -1.43 -9.58 -1.69
N PRO A 147 -0.68 -10.33 -2.52
CA PRO A 147 -1.06 -10.61 -3.92
C PRO A 147 -2.14 -11.69 -4.04
#